data_AF-A0A937C269-F1
#
_entry.id   AF-A0A937C269-F1
#
_cell.length_a   1.000
_cell.length_b   1.000
_cell.length_c   1.000
_cell.angle_alpha   90.00
_cell.angle_beta   90.00
_cell.angle_gamma   90.00
#
_symmetry.space_group_name_H-M   'P 1'
#
loop_
_entity.id
_entity.type
_entity.pdbx_description
1 polymer ?
#
loop_
_entity_poly.entity_id
_entity_poly.type
_entity_poly.pdbx_seq_one_letter_code
_entity_poly.pdbx_strand_id
1 'polypeptide(L)'
;MEEGAGDVTALTPTGVNHDGTGKAARFLQIGALAIDKDDNLIVGEITRIRKVSPAGVVTTLAGSEEQDWRDAAGAKARFRSVKGLSVDAAGNIFVSDQYCIRKMVKQ
;
A
#
# COMPACT_ATOMS: atom_id res chain seq x y z
N MET A 1 13.26 22.91 25.35
CA MET A 1 13.26 21.80 24.39
C MET A 1 11.80 21.53 24.13
N GLU A 2 11.30 21.94 22.97
CA GLU A 2 9.88 21.82 22.65
C GLU A 2 9.65 20.41 22.08
N GLU A 3 9.08 19.52 22.88
CA GLU A 3 8.49 18.29 22.37
C GLU A 3 7.17 18.69 21.67
N GLY A 4 7.27 19.05 20.39
CA GLY A 4 6.11 19.17 19.53
C GLY A 4 5.53 17.77 19.31
N ALA A 5 4.51 17.40 20.06
CA ALA A 5 3.66 16.27 19.70
C ALA A 5 3.12 16.53 18.29
N GLY A 6 3.65 15.84 17.29
CA GLY A 6 3.24 16.00 15.90
C GLY A 6 1.74 15.73 15.76
N ASP A 7 1.02 16.63 15.09
CA ASP A 7 -0.41 16.49 14.87
C ASP A 7 -0.74 15.15 14.20
N VAL A 8 -1.50 14.30 14.88
CA VAL A 8 -2.03 13.05 14.31
C VAL A 8 -3.24 13.40 13.45
N THR A 9 -3.02 13.63 12.16
CA THR A 9 -4.11 13.83 11.19
C THR A 9 -4.42 12.53 10.46
N ALA A 10 -5.65 12.02 10.61
CA ALA A 10 -6.11 10.88 9.82
C ALA A 10 -6.15 11.26 8.33
N LEU A 11 -5.46 10.48 7.49
CA LEU A 11 -5.42 10.75 6.05
C LEU A 11 -6.74 10.41 5.33
N THR A 12 -7.67 9.65 5.93
CA THR A 12 -8.92 9.23 5.25
C THR A 12 -10.13 9.02 6.19
N PRO A 13 -11.33 9.48 5.79
CA PRO A 13 -12.62 9.00 6.32
C PRO A 13 -12.88 7.52 5.95
N THR A 14 -13.71 6.81 6.70
CA THR A 14 -14.17 5.45 6.37
C THR A 14 -14.94 5.44 5.02
N GLY A 15 -14.85 4.36 4.23
CA GLY A 15 -15.53 4.26 2.93
C GLY A 15 -15.00 3.15 2.00
N VAL A 16 -15.55 3.05 0.79
CA VAL A 16 -15.05 2.15 -0.26
C VAL A 16 -13.65 2.57 -0.72
N ASN A 17 -12.82 1.58 -1.06
CA ASN A 17 -11.46 1.81 -1.56
C ASN A 17 -11.48 2.72 -2.80
N HIS A 18 -10.67 3.78 -2.79
CA HIS A 18 -10.65 4.76 -3.88
C HIS A 18 -9.26 5.42 -3.95
N ASP A 19 -8.68 5.47 -5.16
CA ASP A 19 -7.50 6.28 -5.45
C ASP A 19 -7.86 7.78 -5.38
N GLY A 20 -6.90 8.67 -5.19
CA GLY A 20 -7.18 10.10 -5.12
C GLY A 20 -6.15 10.88 -4.32
N THR A 21 -6.39 12.16 -4.10
CA THR A 21 -5.45 13.03 -3.39
C THR A 21 -6.00 13.45 -2.04
N GLY A 22 -5.19 13.30 -0.99
CA GLY A 22 -5.52 13.70 0.38
C GLY A 22 -6.87 13.13 0.84
N LYS A 23 -7.78 14.00 1.28
CA LYS A 23 -9.11 13.63 1.80
C LYS A 23 -10.04 12.98 0.76
N ALA A 24 -9.66 12.90 -0.51
CA ALA A 24 -10.43 12.16 -1.53
C ALA A 24 -10.05 10.68 -1.62
N ALA A 25 -8.86 10.28 -1.15
CA ALA A 25 -8.43 8.89 -1.16
C ALA A 25 -9.09 8.07 -0.03
N ARG A 26 -9.24 6.76 -0.23
CA ARG A 26 -9.78 5.83 0.76
C ARG A 26 -8.99 4.54 0.76
N PHE A 27 -8.77 4.01 1.96
CA PHE A 27 -8.13 2.72 2.18
C PHE A 27 -9.10 1.72 2.81
N LEU A 28 -8.81 0.44 2.64
CA LEU A 28 -9.56 -0.68 3.17
C LEU A 28 -8.60 -1.64 3.87
N GLN A 29 -8.79 -1.85 5.18
CA GLN A 29 -8.07 -2.85 5.98
C GLN A 29 -6.56 -2.85 5.74
N ILE A 30 -5.89 -1.78 6.18
CA ILE A 30 -4.43 -1.66 6.11
C ILE A 30 -3.79 -2.70 7.04
N GLY A 31 -2.97 -3.59 6.48
CA GLY A 31 -2.25 -4.63 7.20
C GLY A 31 -0.76 -4.36 7.36
N ALA A 32 -0.16 -3.55 6.49
CA ALA A 32 1.28 -3.28 6.52
C ALA A 32 1.63 -1.95 5.84
N LEU A 33 2.79 -1.38 6.22
CA LEU A 33 3.35 -0.16 5.65
C LEU A 33 4.85 -0.35 5.39
N ALA A 34 5.38 0.32 4.38
CA ALA A 34 6.81 0.49 4.12
C ALA A 34 7.06 1.83 3.44
N ILE A 35 8.30 2.33 3.45
CA ILE A 35 8.68 3.57 2.75
C ILE A 35 9.68 3.20 1.66
N ASP A 36 9.50 3.74 0.45
CA ASP A 36 10.49 3.60 -0.62
C ASP A 36 11.53 4.74 -0.60
N LYS A 37 12.57 4.62 -1.43
CA LYS A 37 13.67 5.60 -1.50
C LYS A 37 13.25 7.01 -1.95
N ASP A 38 12.04 7.15 -2.49
CA ASP A 38 11.49 8.40 -3.03
C ASP A 38 10.47 9.01 -2.04
N ASP A 39 10.53 8.60 -0.77
CA ASP A 39 9.63 8.96 0.33
C ASP A 39 8.15 8.65 0.07
N ASN A 40 7.84 7.70 -0.82
CA ASN A 40 6.47 7.22 -0.95
C ASN A 40 6.16 6.19 0.15
N LEU A 41 4.98 6.31 0.75
CA LEU A 41 4.44 5.28 1.63
C LEU A 41 3.81 4.18 0.79
N ILE A 42 4.37 2.97 0.86
CA ILE A 42 3.76 1.76 0.32
C ILE A 42 2.81 1.20 1.37
N VAL A 43 1.56 1.03 0.99
CA VAL A 43 0.48 0.57 1.88
C VAL A 43 0.00 -0.80 1.41
N GLY A 44 0.06 -1.77 2.30
CA GLY A 44 -0.48 -3.11 2.10
C GLY A 44 -1.87 -3.17 2.69
N GLU A 45 -2.87 -3.23 1.82
CA GLU A 45 -4.26 -3.55 2.14
C GLU A 45 -4.45 -5.06 2.01
N ILE A 46 -5.52 -5.60 2.60
CA ILE A 46 -5.79 -7.05 2.58
C ILE A 46 -5.65 -7.69 1.18
N THR A 47 -6.10 -7.01 0.12
CA THR A 47 -6.10 -7.50 -1.27
C THR A 47 -5.37 -6.57 -2.27
N ARG A 48 -4.76 -5.47 -1.82
CA ARG A 48 -4.14 -4.47 -2.71
C ARG A 48 -2.83 -3.94 -2.14
N ILE A 49 -1.91 -3.59 -3.04
CA ILE A 49 -0.73 -2.78 -2.73
C ILE A 49 -0.97 -1.38 -3.30
N ARG A 50 -0.85 -0.37 -2.45
CA ARG A 50 -1.07 1.04 -2.78
C ARG A 50 0.20 1.84 -2.53
N LYS A 51 0.28 3.00 -3.17
CA LYS A 51 1.36 3.96 -2.97
C LYS A 51 0.78 5.33 -2.65
N VAL A 52 1.32 6.00 -1.64
CA VAL A 52 1.04 7.39 -1.30
C VAL A 52 2.30 8.21 -1.56
N SER A 53 2.24 9.16 -2.47
CA SER A 53 3.35 10.11 -2.68
C SER A 53 3.45 11.14 -1.56
N PRO A 54 4.60 11.83 -1.41
CA PRO A 54 4.72 12.98 -0.50
C PRO A 54 3.69 14.09 -0.74
N ALA A 55 3.19 14.23 -1.98
CA ALA A 55 2.12 15.16 -2.33
C ALA A 55 0.70 14.67 -1.93
N GLY A 56 0.60 13.53 -1.24
CA GLY A 56 -0.67 12.95 -0.78
C GLY A 56 -1.50 12.26 -1.86
N VAL A 57 -0.95 12.04 -3.06
CA VAL A 57 -1.60 11.26 -4.13
C VAL A 57 -1.52 9.77 -3.81
N VAL A 58 -2.67 9.09 -3.76
CA VAL A 58 -2.81 7.65 -3.55
C VAL A 58 -3.12 6.96 -4.86
N THR A 59 -2.36 5.92 -5.17
CA THR A 59 -2.51 5.09 -6.39
C THR A 59 -2.47 3.61 -6.06
N THR A 60 -3.25 2.82 -6.80
CA THR A 60 -3.17 1.35 -6.73
C THR A 60 -2.03 0.83 -7.60
N LEU A 61 -1.08 0.12 -6.99
CA LEU A 61 0.03 -0.51 -7.72
C LEU A 61 -0.36 -1.91 -8.23
N ALA A 62 -1.03 -2.71 -7.40
CA ALA A 62 -1.46 -4.05 -7.76
C ALA A 62 -2.62 -4.56 -6.88
N GLY A 63 -3.30 -5.60 -7.36
CA GLY A 63 -4.39 -6.28 -6.65
C GLY A 63 -5.78 -5.83 -7.10
N SER A 64 -6.79 -6.52 -6.57
CA SER A 64 -8.22 -6.22 -6.81
C SER A 64 -9.03 -6.45 -5.53
N GLU A 65 -10.35 -6.44 -5.62
CA GLU A 65 -11.25 -6.71 -4.48
C GLU A 65 -11.35 -8.19 -4.14
N GLU A 66 -10.93 -9.06 -5.07
CA GLU A 66 -11.00 -10.50 -4.89
C GLU A 66 -9.83 -10.98 -4.03
N GLN A 67 -10.17 -11.55 -2.88
CA GLN A 67 -9.23 -12.18 -1.97
C GLN A 67 -8.88 -13.60 -2.47
N ASP A 68 -7.90 -13.66 -3.36
CA ASP A 68 -7.40 -14.90 -3.98
C ASP A 68 -5.89 -14.79 -4.25
N TRP A 69 -5.27 -15.81 -4.82
CA TRP A 69 -3.88 -15.78 -5.23
C TRP A 69 -3.73 -15.89 -6.74
N ARG A 70 -3.02 -14.93 -7.32
CA ARG A 70 -2.64 -14.95 -8.73
C ARG A 70 -1.43 -14.07 -8.97
N ASP A 71 -0.39 -14.65 -9.57
CA ASP A 71 0.70 -13.88 -10.19
C ASP A 71 0.23 -13.24 -11.49
N ALA A 72 0.34 -11.92 -11.54
CA ALA A 72 0.01 -11.09 -12.70
C ALA A 72 0.47 -9.65 -12.43
N ALA A 73 0.48 -8.81 -13.47
CA ALA A 73 0.79 -7.39 -13.34
C ALA A 73 -0.43 -6.55 -12.92
N GLY A 74 -0.20 -5.52 -12.09
CA GLY A 74 -1.19 -4.50 -11.75
C GLY A 74 -2.49 -5.06 -11.16
N ALA A 75 -3.62 -4.54 -11.65
CA ALA A 75 -4.95 -4.94 -11.17
C ALA A 75 -5.34 -6.41 -11.50
N LYS A 76 -4.55 -7.12 -12.31
CA LYS A 76 -4.76 -8.55 -12.59
C LYS A 76 -4.16 -9.45 -11.51
N ALA A 77 -3.24 -8.94 -10.69
CA ALA A 77 -2.74 -9.66 -9.51
C ALA A 77 -3.88 -9.90 -8.51
N ARG A 78 -3.76 -10.96 -7.71
CA ARG A 78 -4.64 -11.23 -6.57
C ARG A 78 -3.80 -11.54 -5.35
N PHE A 79 -4.19 -11.02 -4.19
CA PHE A 79 -3.55 -11.28 -2.89
C PHE A 79 -4.59 -11.88 -1.94
N ARG A 80 -4.18 -12.89 -1.17
CA ARG A 80 -5.05 -13.55 -0.18
C ARG A 80 -5.05 -12.79 1.13
N SER A 81 -3.90 -12.33 1.58
CA SER A 81 -3.83 -11.49 2.77
C SER A 81 -2.45 -10.87 2.90
N VAL A 82 -2.34 -9.60 2.56
CA VAL A 82 -1.09 -8.86 2.77
C VAL A 82 -0.92 -8.58 4.26
N LYS A 83 0.17 -9.09 4.85
CA LYS A 83 0.46 -8.92 6.29
C LYS A 83 1.77 -8.18 6.56
N GLY A 84 2.61 -8.00 5.56
CA GLY A 84 3.93 -7.43 5.71
C GLY A 84 4.47 -6.97 4.37
N LEU A 85 5.21 -5.87 4.41
CA LEU A 85 5.86 -5.25 3.27
C LEU A 85 7.31 -4.91 3.60
N SER A 86 8.18 -5.02 2.60
CA SER A 86 9.49 -4.36 2.59
C SER A 86 9.82 -3.89 1.19
N VAL A 87 10.64 -2.84 1.08
CA VAL A 87 11.08 -2.29 -0.19
C VAL A 87 12.61 -2.37 -0.23
N ASP A 88 13.17 -2.89 -1.31
CA ASP A 88 14.63 -2.90 -1.50
C ASP A 88 15.16 -1.60 -2.13
N ALA A 89 16.49 -1.45 -2.19
CA ALA A 89 17.13 -0.27 -2.77
C ALA A 89 16.84 -0.07 -4.26
N ALA A 90 16.47 -1.13 -4.98
CA ALA A 90 16.04 -1.05 -6.39
C ALA A 90 14.56 -0.64 -6.52
N GLY A 91 13.82 -0.55 -5.41
CA GLY A 91 12.40 -0.22 -5.37
C GLY A 91 11.48 -1.41 -5.61
N ASN A 92 11.99 -2.65 -5.54
CA ASN A 92 11.12 -3.82 -5.56
C ASN A 92 10.38 -3.94 -4.22
N ILE A 93 9.13 -4.39 -4.27
CA ILE A 93 8.28 -4.57 -3.08
C ILE A 93 8.19 -6.06 -2.79
N PHE A 94 8.57 -6.47 -1.60
CA PHE A 94 8.38 -7.83 -1.10
C PHE A 94 7.15 -7.86 -0.19
N VAL A 95 6.27 -8.83 -0.43
CA VAL A 95 4.94 -8.91 0.17
C VAL A 95 4.81 -10.28 0.85
N SER A 96 4.42 -10.31 2.13
CA SER A 96 3.92 -11.55 2.73
C SER A 96 2.43 -11.69 2.40
N ASP A 97 2.12 -12.64 1.52
CA ASP A 97 0.78 -12.95 1.02
C ASP A 97 0.30 -14.27 1.62
N GLN A 98 -0.18 -14.18 2.86
CA GLN A 98 -0.67 -15.24 3.76
C GLN A 98 0.24 -16.46 3.94
N TYR A 99 0.44 -17.25 2.88
CA TYR A 99 1.19 -18.52 2.86
C TYR A 99 2.47 -18.45 2.03
N CYS A 100 2.74 -17.32 1.38
CA CYS A 100 3.91 -17.16 0.51
C CYS A 100 4.51 -15.75 0.62
N ILE A 101 5.78 -15.61 0.20
CA ILE A 101 6.41 -14.32 -0.03
C ILE A 101 6.42 -14.07 -1.53
N ARG A 102 6.01 -12.88 -1.94
CA ARG A 102 5.95 -12.46 -3.35
C ARG A 102 6.81 -11.23 -3.57
N LYS A 103 7.34 -11.09 -4.77
CA LYS A 103 8.13 -9.92 -5.20
C LYS A 103 7.40 -9.20 -6.32
N MET A 104 7.15 -7.91 -6.14
CA MET A 104 6.73 -6.99 -7.19
C MET A 104 7.95 -6.24 -7.69
N VAL A 105 8.23 -6.34 -8.98
CA VAL A 105 9.35 -5.64 -9.60
C VAL A 105 8.92 -4.23 -9.99
N LYS A 106 9.75 -3.23 -9.69
CA LYS A 106 9.54 -1.86 -10.16
C LYS A 106 9.64 -1.85 -11.68
N GLN A 107 8.59 -1.36 -12.35
CA GLN A 107 8.62 -1.09 -13.79
C GLN A 107 9.43 0.17 -14.09
#